data_AF-A0A9E5BJW1-F1
#
_entry.id   AF-A0A9E5BJW1-F1
#
_cell.length_a   1.000
_cell.length_b   1.000
_cell.length_c   1.000
_cell.angle_alpha   90.00
_cell.angle_beta   90.00
_cell.angle_gamma   90.00
#
_symmetry.space_group_name_H-M   'P 1'
#
loop_
_entity.id
_entity.type
_entity.pdbx_description
1 polymer ?
#
loop_
_entity_poly.entity_id
_entity_poly.type
_entity_poly.pdbx_seq_one_letter_code
_entity_poly.pdbx_strand_id
1 'polypeptide(L)'
;MTRQISILLSGEDQFDHALERAPKALPHERYLIGDSFALGSALHQNLNNQVQLCIEPVHLHATRDHLVLLPLSELAIPQNEVTVLMEEANTIFGEEGMTPISNNGHAWVYAASDYASLYTHSVAQAKGRNIDWWLPKDTVVPGLAKRWRKIQNEIQMRWHIHPMNEAREAQGLPRINSVWIYGIGKATDITYSPELTNASQIISDHPWMTSIAAQRGIPLLNSESLQWEQQPSNALVWLEGMHKEWPRLMQAMLESDLEITVIDFPGSIRKRTLRAKDYQSSAWKFWHKKQPPTWDELKA
;
A
#
# COMPACT_ATOMS: atom_id res chain seq x y z
N MET A 1 33.70 1.79 2.82
CA MET A 1 32.83 2.29 1.73
C MET A 1 31.60 2.84 2.40
N THR A 2 31.23 4.08 2.08
CA THR A 2 30.04 4.71 2.64
C THR A 2 28.80 3.93 2.26
N ARG A 3 28.01 3.55 3.25
CA ARG A 3 26.77 2.78 3.05
C ARG A 3 25.65 3.74 2.73
N GLN A 4 24.81 3.39 1.77
CA GLN A 4 23.67 4.21 1.39
C GLN A 4 22.38 3.45 1.66
N ILE A 5 21.43 4.06 2.35
CA ILE A 5 20.09 3.50 2.51
C ILE A 5 19.05 4.47 1.97
N SER A 6 17.90 3.94 1.54
CA SER A 6 16.79 4.73 1.02
C SER A 6 15.59 4.62 1.95
N ILE A 7 15.03 5.77 2.35
CA ILE A 7 13.82 5.86 3.17
C ILE A 7 12.70 6.36 2.27
N LEU A 8 11.71 5.51 2.01
CA LEU A 8 10.49 5.87 1.30
C LEU A 8 9.45 6.38 2.30
N LEU A 9 8.93 7.58 2.05
CA LEU A 9 7.84 8.18 2.80
C LEU A 9 6.52 8.06 2.03
N SER A 10 5.43 7.76 2.72
CA SER A 10 4.11 7.75 2.10
C SER A 10 3.69 9.17 1.71
N GLY A 11 3.44 9.36 0.41
CA GLY A 11 2.80 10.56 -0.12
C GLY A 11 1.29 10.53 0.02
N GLU A 12 0.68 11.71 0.16
CA GLU A 12 -0.77 11.89 0.06
C GLU A 12 -1.20 12.04 -1.40
N ASP A 13 -2.47 11.75 -1.65
CA ASP A 13 -3.05 12.02 -2.95
C ASP A 13 -3.26 13.54 -3.14
N GLN A 14 -2.95 14.03 -4.33
CA GLN A 14 -3.30 15.40 -4.72
C GLN A 14 -4.54 15.33 -5.59
N PHE A 15 -5.68 15.65 -4.99
CA PHE A 15 -6.92 15.79 -5.73
C PHE A 15 -6.80 16.95 -6.70
N ASP A 16 -6.59 16.63 -7.97
CA ASP A 16 -6.71 17.57 -9.06
C ASP A 16 -8.06 17.39 -9.73
N HIS A 17 -8.99 18.31 -9.42
CA HIS A 17 -10.33 18.33 -10.03
C HIS A 17 -10.29 18.59 -11.55
N ALA A 18 -9.15 19.01 -12.11
CA ALA A 18 -8.98 19.16 -13.56
C ALA A 18 -8.72 17.82 -14.27
N LEU A 19 -8.30 16.78 -13.54
CA LEU A 19 -8.12 15.44 -14.11
C LEU A 19 -9.47 14.72 -14.20
N GLU A 20 -9.72 14.11 -15.36
CA GLU A 20 -10.91 13.28 -15.58
C GLU A 20 -10.97 12.09 -14.59
N ARG A 21 -9.81 11.61 -14.15
CA ARG A 21 -9.65 10.49 -13.19
C ARG A 21 -8.41 10.71 -12.33
N ALA A 22 -8.54 10.42 -11.04
CA ALA A 22 -7.38 10.34 -10.14
C ALA A 22 -6.48 9.14 -10.53
N PRO A 23 -5.17 9.17 -10.23
CA PRO A 23 -4.29 8.02 -10.41
C PRO A 23 -4.80 6.78 -9.67
N LYS A 24 -4.42 5.57 -10.10
CA LYS A 24 -4.89 4.31 -9.52
C LYS A 24 -4.36 3.97 -8.12
N ALA A 25 -3.40 4.73 -7.61
CA ALA A 25 -2.76 4.51 -6.32
C ALA A 25 -2.09 5.79 -5.80
N LEU A 26 -1.77 5.80 -4.51
CA LEU A 26 -0.99 6.87 -3.88
C LEU A 26 0.40 7.00 -4.53
N PRO A 27 1.04 8.18 -4.46
CA PRO A 27 2.31 8.43 -5.15
C PRO A 27 3.42 7.42 -4.82
N HIS A 28 3.53 6.99 -3.56
CA HIS A 28 4.53 6.03 -3.11
C HIS A 28 4.24 4.60 -3.57
N GLU A 29 2.96 4.22 -3.66
CA GLU A 29 2.52 2.93 -4.22
C GLU A 29 2.88 2.86 -5.71
N ARG A 30 2.58 3.92 -6.47
CA ARG A 30 2.95 4.04 -7.89
C ARG A 30 4.46 4.13 -8.10
N TYR A 31 5.18 4.77 -7.19
CA TYR A 31 6.63 4.80 -7.23
C TYR A 31 7.22 3.39 -7.13
N LEU A 32 6.70 2.58 -6.21
CA LEU A 32 7.23 1.24 -5.96
C LEU A 32 7.01 0.27 -7.13
N ILE A 33 5.82 0.27 -7.74
CA ILE A 33 5.42 -0.76 -8.73
C ILE A 33 4.91 -0.22 -10.07
N GLY A 34 4.93 1.10 -10.28
CA GLY A 34 4.54 1.77 -11.52
C GLY A 34 3.11 2.34 -11.51
N ASP A 35 2.82 3.24 -12.45
CA ASP A 35 1.53 3.96 -12.56
C ASP A 35 0.35 3.05 -12.93
N SER A 36 0.62 1.88 -13.53
CA SER A 36 -0.41 0.87 -13.78
C SER A 36 -1.01 0.33 -12.47
N PHE A 37 -0.21 0.38 -11.39
CA PHE A 37 -0.50 -0.16 -10.08
C PHE A 37 -1.01 -1.61 -10.16
N ALA A 38 -0.31 -2.47 -10.91
CA ALA A 38 -0.63 -3.88 -11.10
C ALA A 38 -0.31 -4.75 -9.87
N LEU A 39 -0.79 -4.33 -8.69
CA LEU A 39 -0.48 -4.94 -7.40
C LEU A 39 -0.89 -6.42 -7.34
N GLY A 40 -2.02 -6.82 -7.93
CA GLY A 40 -2.44 -8.23 -7.96
C GLY A 40 -1.34 -9.12 -8.53
N SER A 41 -0.69 -8.66 -9.60
CA SER A 41 0.45 -9.33 -10.21
C SER A 41 1.78 -9.17 -9.46
N ALA A 42 1.92 -8.16 -8.60
CA ALA A 42 3.10 -7.95 -7.77
C ALA A 42 3.07 -8.81 -6.49
N LEU A 43 1.87 -9.23 -6.05
CA LEU A 43 1.67 -10.00 -4.82
C LEU A 43 1.79 -11.51 -4.99
N HIS A 44 1.76 -12.02 -6.23
CA HIS A 44 1.95 -13.43 -6.53
C HIS A 44 2.79 -13.64 -7.81
N GLN A 45 3.48 -14.78 -7.94
CA GLN A 45 4.21 -15.12 -9.18
C GLN A 45 3.24 -15.24 -10.37
N ASN A 46 3.31 -14.30 -11.31
CA ASN A 46 2.44 -14.24 -12.47
C ASN A 46 3.19 -14.61 -13.78
N LEU A 47 3.73 -15.84 -13.83
CA LEU A 47 4.59 -16.32 -14.92
C LEU A 47 3.89 -16.38 -16.28
N ASN A 48 2.57 -16.60 -16.29
CA ASN A 48 1.77 -16.64 -17.52
C ASN A 48 1.29 -15.24 -17.97
N ASN A 49 1.68 -14.18 -17.25
CA ASN A 49 1.32 -12.79 -17.52
C ASN A 49 -0.21 -12.58 -17.66
N GLN A 50 -1.00 -13.35 -16.92
CA GLN A 50 -2.46 -13.21 -16.93
C GLN A 50 -2.87 -11.94 -16.17
N VAL A 51 -4.10 -11.47 -16.40
CA VAL A 51 -4.64 -10.33 -15.63
C VAL A 51 -4.96 -10.80 -14.23
N GLN A 52 -4.32 -10.17 -13.24
CA GLN A 52 -4.57 -10.41 -11.83
C GLN A 52 -5.06 -9.14 -11.15
N LEU A 53 -5.82 -9.30 -10.08
CA LEU A 53 -6.38 -8.21 -9.31
C LEU A 53 -6.44 -8.55 -7.82
N CYS A 54 -6.55 -7.53 -7.00
CA CYS A 54 -6.79 -7.64 -5.57
C CYS A 54 -8.27 -7.41 -5.26
N ILE A 55 -8.80 -8.23 -4.36
CA ILE A 55 -10.06 -7.95 -3.66
C ILE A 55 -9.76 -7.96 -2.17
N GLU A 56 -10.19 -6.92 -1.47
CA GLU A 56 -10.02 -6.79 -0.02
C GLU A 56 -11.40 -6.62 0.64
N PRO A 57 -11.74 -7.42 1.67
CA PRO A 57 -12.92 -7.17 2.47
C PRO A 57 -12.73 -5.88 3.25
N VAL A 58 -13.80 -5.09 3.41
CA VAL A 58 -13.79 -3.76 4.01
C VAL A 58 -15.06 -3.51 4.83
N HIS A 59 -15.01 -2.48 5.67
CA HIS A 59 -16.21 -1.89 6.26
C HIS A 59 -16.54 -0.58 5.53
N LEU A 60 -17.73 -0.49 4.96
CA LEU A 60 -18.31 0.74 4.47
C LEU A 60 -19.20 1.34 5.56
N HIS A 61 -18.76 2.45 6.12
CA HIS A 61 -19.50 3.21 7.12
C HIS A 61 -20.46 4.17 6.43
N ALA A 62 -21.76 4.06 6.73
CA ALA A 62 -22.75 4.99 6.23
C ALA A 62 -22.76 6.28 7.04
N THR A 63 -22.50 7.39 6.37
CA THR A 63 -22.72 8.74 6.90
C THR A 63 -24.11 9.24 6.48
N ARG A 64 -24.41 10.51 6.73
CA ARG A 64 -25.72 11.09 6.37
C ARG A 64 -25.95 11.15 4.86
N ASP A 65 -24.88 11.32 4.08
CA ASP A 65 -24.93 11.65 2.66
C ASP A 65 -24.01 10.79 1.78
N HIS A 66 -23.11 9.99 2.36
CA HIS A 66 -22.17 9.16 1.60
C HIS A 66 -21.73 7.90 2.36
N LEU A 67 -20.92 7.07 1.70
CA LEU A 67 -20.23 5.95 2.33
C LEU A 67 -18.74 6.28 2.48
N VAL A 68 -18.16 5.86 3.61
CA VAL A 68 -16.73 5.97 3.90
C VAL A 68 -16.13 4.58 4.03
N LEU A 69 -14.99 4.34 3.37
CA LEU A 69 -14.27 3.08 3.48
C LEU A 69 -13.36 3.07 4.72
N LEU A 70 -13.49 2.02 5.53
CA LEU A 70 -12.59 1.66 6.63
C LEU A 70 -11.92 0.31 6.33
N PRO A 71 -10.58 0.25 6.19
CA PRO A 71 -9.84 -1.01 6.02
C PRO A 71 -9.94 -1.88 7.27
N LEU A 72 -9.98 -3.21 7.12
CA LEU A 72 -10.13 -4.10 8.27
C LEU A 72 -8.88 -4.18 9.15
N SER A 73 -7.71 -3.82 8.62
CA SER A 73 -6.45 -3.72 9.39
C SER A 73 -6.58 -2.75 10.57
N GLU A 74 -7.50 -1.79 10.51
CA GLU A 74 -7.75 -0.82 11.58
C GLU A 74 -8.88 -1.24 12.54
N LEU A 75 -9.60 -2.32 12.22
CA LEU A 75 -10.81 -2.73 12.93
C LEU A 75 -10.58 -3.95 13.84
N ALA A 76 -9.32 -4.35 14.04
CA ALA A 76 -8.89 -5.48 14.88
C ALA A 76 -9.72 -6.75 14.62
N ILE A 77 -10.00 -7.05 13.35
CA ILE A 77 -10.84 -8.17 12.96
C ILE A 77 -10.02 -9.46 12.95
N PRO A 78 -10.49 -10.53 13.61
CA PRO A 78 -9.82 -11.83 13.57
C PRO A 78 -9.72 -12.37 12.14
N GLN A 79 -8.54 -12.85 11.74
CA GLN A 79 -8.32 -13.34 10.36
C GLN A 79 -9.22 -14.52 10.00
N ASN A 80 -9.58 -15.37 10.96
CA ASN A 80 -10.52 -16.48 10.74
C ASN A 80 -11.92 -15.98 10.35
N GLU A 81 -12.37 -14.84 10.89
CA GLU A 81 -13.65 -14.22 10.51
C GLU A 81 -13.62 -13.73 9.06
N VAL A 82 -12.52 -13.08 8.68
CA VAL A 82 -12.28 -12.61 7.31
C VAL A 82 -12.29 -13.77 6.33
N THR A 83 -11.60 -14.86 6.64
CA THR A 83 -11.53 -16.05 5.78
C THR A 83 -12.91 -16.66 5.54
N VAL A 84 -13.74 -16.81 6.57
CA VAL A 84 -15.09 -17.40 6.43
C VAL A 84 -15.96 -16.58 5.47
N LEU A 85 -15.98 -15.25 5.62
CA LEU A 85 -16.78 -14.40 4.74
C LEU A 85 -16.24 -14.37 3.30
N MET A 86 -14.92 -14.38 3.15
CA MET A 86 -14.30 -14.44 1.82
C MET A 86 -14.51 -15.78 1.13
N GLU A 87 -14.58 -16.90 1.86
CA GLU A 87 -14.99 -18.19 1.31
C GLU A 87 -16.43 -18.16 0.78
N GLU A 88 -17.35 -17.49 1.47
CA GLU A 88 -18.70 -17.26 0.96
C GLU A 88 -18.68 -16.40 -0.31
N ALA A 89 -17.92 -15.30 -0.32
CA ALA A 89 -17.80 -14.42 -1.48
C ALA A 89 -17.14 -15.11 -2.69
N ASN A 90 -16.22 -16.07 -2.46
CA ASN A 90 -15.59 -16.85 -3.52
C ASN A 90 -16.59 -17.65 -4.36
N THR A 91 -17.76 -18.00 -3.81
CA THR A 91 -18.82 -18.65 -4.59
C THR A 91 -19.34 -17.72 -5.69
N ILE A 92 -19.60 -16.46 -5.36
CA ILE A 92 -20.06 -15.42 -6.30
C ILE A 92 -18.94 -15.07 -7.28
N PHE A 93 -17.71 -14.91 -6.78
CA PHE A 93 -16.55 -14.62 -7.64
C PHE A 93 -16.31 -15.70 -8.69
N GLY A 94 -16.47 -16.98 -8.33
CA GLY A 94 -16.35 -18.10 -9.26
C GLY A 94 -17.40 -18.07 -10.38
N GLU A 95 -18.66 -17.75 -10.06
CA GLU A 95 -19.74 -17.57 -11.04
C GLU A 95 -19.45 -16.41 -12.02
N GLU A 96 -18.68 -15.42 -11.57
CA GLU A 96 -18.32 -14.23 -12.34
C GLU A 96 -16.96 -14.37 -13.07
N GLY A 97 -16.39 -15.57 -13.09
CA GLY A 97 -15.17 -15.90 -13.84
C GLY A 97 -13.87 -15.49 -13.16
N MET A 98 -13.90 -15.19 -11.85
CA MET A 98 -12.70 -14.88 -11.08
C MET A 98 -12.17 -16.15 -10.40
N THR A 99 -10.89 -16.47 -10.63
CA THR A 99 -10.25 -17.65 -10.04
C THR A 99 -9.33 -17.22 -8.90
N PRO A 100 -9.51 -17.72 -7.66
CA PRO A 100 -8.65 -17.38 -6.53
C PRO A 100 -7.22 -17.90 -6.76
N ILE A 101 -6.23 -17.06 -6.48
CA ILE A 101 -4.79 -17.36 -6.60
C ILE A 101 -4.15 -17.51 -5.22
N SER A 102 -4.29 -16.49 -4.36
CA SER A 102 -3.68 -16.47 -3.04
C SER A 102 -4.40 -15.52 -2.08
N ASN A 103 -4.17 -15.71 -0.78
CA ASN A 103 -4.66 -14.85 0.29
C ASN A 103 -3.48 -14.29 1.11
N ASN A 104 -2.98 -13.10 0.75
CA ASN A 104 -1.82 -12.50 1.42
C ASN A 104 -2.26 -11.66 2.63
N GLY A 105 -3.00 -12.28 3.56
CA GLY A 105 -3.55 -11.63 4.76
C GLY A 105 -4.71 -10.68 4.46
N HIS A 106 -4.39 -9.50 3.93
CA HIS A 106 -5.35 -8.41 3.68
C HIS A 106 -5.74 -8.25 2.21
N ALA A 107 -4.92 -8.74 1.27
CA ALA A 107 -5.23 -8.72 -0.16
C ALA A 107 -5.42 -10.14 -0.70
N TRP A 108 -6.62 -10.42 -1.22
CA TRP A 108 -6.93 -11.67 -1.90
C TRP A 108 -6.72 -11.47 -3.40
N VAL A 109 -5.90 -12.32 -4.01
CA VAL A 109 -5.50 -12.19 -5.40
C VAL A 109 -6.32 -13.14 -6.27
N TYR A 110 -6.83 -12.64 -7.40
CA TYR A 110 -7.63 -13.41 -8.35
C TYR A 110 -7.11 -13.23 -9.79
N ALA A 111 -7.17 -14.29 -10.60
CA ALA A 111 -7.11 -14.19 -12.05
C ALA A 111 -8.49 -13.78 -12.58
N ALA A 112 -8.55 -12.73 -13.40
CA ALA A 112 -9.82 -12.15 -13.84
C ALA A 112 -9.67 -11.32 -15.14
N SER A 113 -9.47 -12.00 -16.28
CA SER A 113 -9.25 -11.35 -17.59
C SER A 113 -10.41 -10.44 -18.03
N ASP A 114 -11.65 -10.78 -17.68
CA ASP A 114 -12.84 -9.99 -18.03
C ASP A 114 -12.84 -8.59 -17.40
N TYR A 115 -12.05 -8.39 -16.34
CA TYR A 115 -11.99 -7.14 -15.59
C TYR A 115 -10.77 -6.27 -15.94
N ALA A 116 -9.98 -6.66 -16.94
CA ALA A 116 -8.72 -6.01 -17.31
C ALA A 116 -8.82 -4.49 -17.56
N SER A 117 -9.97 -4.02 -18.05
CA SER A 117 -10.20 -2.60 -18.36
C SER A 117 -10.93 -1.83 -17.24
N LEU A 118 -11.28 -2.47 -16.12
CA LEU A 118 -11.94 -1.78 -15.03
C LEU A 118 -10.96 -0.81 -14.36
N TYR A 119 -11.30 0.48 -14.31
CA TYR A 119 -10.49 1.47 -13.60
C TYR A 119 -10.78 1.40 -12.11
N THR A 120 -9.75 1.21 -11.30
CA THR A 120 -9.85 1.01 -9.85
C THR A 120 -8.79 1.83 -9.14
N HIS A 121 -8.99 2.01 -7.83
CA HIS A 121 -8.13 2.80 -6.96
C HIS A 121 -7.70 1.96 -5.76
N SER A 122 -6.51 2.22 -5.22
CA SER A 122 -6.03 1.49 -4.05
C SER A 122 -6.92 1.73 -2.83
N VAL A 123 -6.95 0.76 -1.91
CA VAL A 123 -7.68 0.90 -0.64
C VAL A 123 -7.20 2.13 0.14
N ALA A 124 -5.89 2.40 0.11
CA ALA A 124 -5.29 3.55 0.79
C ALA A 124 -5.79 4.90 0.25
N GLN A 125 -6.13 5.00 -1.05
CA GLN A 125 -6.72 6.22 -1.62
C GLN A 125 -8.17 6.45 -1.16
N ALA A 126 -8.95 5.38 -1.04
CA ALA A 126 -10.38 5.45 -0.69
C ALA A 126 -10.62 5.55 0.82
N LYS A 127 -9.66 5.10 1.64
CA LYS A 127 -9.72 5.12 3.10
C LYS A 127 -10.14 6.48 3.66
N GLY A 128 -11.12 6.47 4.56
CA GLY A 128 -11.52 7.65 5.34
C GLY A 128 -12.15 8.78 4.52
N ARG A 129 -12.53 8.53 3.26
CA ARG A 129 -13.08 9.52 2.33
C ARG A 129 -14.42 9.04 1.75
N ASN A 130 -15.18 9.96 1.16
CA ASN A 130 -16.33 9.59 0.35
C ASN A 130 -15.86 8.68 -0.81
N ILE A 131 -16.40 7.46 -0.86
CA ILE A 131 -16.00 6.45 -1.85
C ILE A 131 -16.46 6.75 -3.28
N ASP A 132 -17.44 7.63 -3.50
CA ASP A 132 -18.07 7.85 -4.81
C ASP A 132 -17.05 8.20 -5.89
N TRP A 133 -16.04 9.00 -5.53
CA TRP A 133 -14.96 9.37 -6.45
C TRP A 133 -14.07 8.18 -6.83
N TRP A 134 -13.92 7.24 -5.90
CA TRP A 134 -12.98 6.11 -5.94
C TRP A 134 -13.59 4.82 -6.46
N LEU A 135 -14.92 4.74 -6.55
CA LEU A 135 -15.63 3.58 -7.08
C LEU A 135 -15.11 3.19 -8.46
N PRO A 136 -15.14 1.89 -8.80
CA PRO A 136 -14.68 1.42 -10.10
C PRO A 136 -15.43 2.08 -11.27
N LYS A 137 -14.68 2.43 -12.33
CA LYS A 137 -15.19 3.14 -13.51
C LYS A 137 -14.86 2.38 -14.79
N ASP A 138 -15.75 2.47 -15.77
CA ASP A 138 -15.48 1.93 -17.10
C ASP A 138 -14.37 2.71 -17.80
N THR A 139 -13.54 2.04 -18.61
CA THR A 139 -12.56 2.69 -19.50
C THR A 139 -12.89 2.37 -20.94
N VAL A 140 -12.63 1.14 -21.35
CA VAL A 140 -12.75 0.66 -22.73
C VAL A 140 -14.04 -0.12 -22.91
N VAL A 141 -14.38 -1.00 -21.95
CA VAL A 141 -15.59 -1.82 -22.00
C VAL A 141 -16.68 -1.19 -21.12
N PRO A 142 -17.80 -0.71 -21.69
CA PRO A 142 -18.90 -0.18 -20.92
C PRO A 142 -19.63 -1.30 -20.17
N GLY A 143 -20.08 -1.03 -18.95
CA GLY A 143 -20.89 -1.93 -18.13
C GLY A 143 -20.11 -2.77 -17.13
N LEU A 144 -18.77 -2.79 -17.16
CA LEU A 144 -17.97 -3.53 -16.18
C LEU A 144 -18.13 -2.97 -14.76
N ALA A 145 -18.15 -1.65 -14.60
CA ALA A 145 -18.41 -1.00 -13.31
C ALA A 145 -19.82 -1.32 -12.78
N LYS A 146 -20.80 -1.46 -13.67
CA LYS A 146 -22.16 -1.91 -13.27
C LYS A 146 -22.16 -3.38 -12.87
N ARG A 147 -21.45 -4.25 -13.62
CA ARG A 147 -21.28 -5.67 -13.29
C ARG A 147 -20.64 -5.84 -11.92
N TRP A 148 -19.52 -5.15 -11.67
CA TRP A 148 -18.85 -5.17 -10.37
C TRP A 148 -19.75 -4.69 -9.23
N ARG A 149 -20.50 -3.59 -9.40
CA ARG A 149 -21.46 -3.14 -8.38
C ARG A 149 -22.54 -4.18 -8.08
N LYS A 150 -22.99 -4.95 -9.08
CA LYS A 150 -23.94 -6.05 -8.85
C LYS A 150 -23.33 -7.13 -7.95
N ILE A 151 -22.08 -7.53 -8.22
CA ILE A 151 -21.32 -8.50 -7.40
C ILE A 151 -21.18 -7.99 -5.97
N GLN A 152 -20.73 -6.74 -5.82
CA GLN A 152 -20.54 -6.11 -4.52
C GLN A 152 -21.86 -6.04 -3.72
N ASN A 153 -22.97 -5.68 -4.37
CA ASN A 153 -24.28 -5.66 -3.73
C ASN A 153 -24.75 -7.05 -3.31
N GLU A 154 -24.49 -8.09 -4.11
CA GLU A 154 -24.84 -9.45 -3.74
C GLU A 154 -24.06 -9.94 -2.50
N ILE A 155 -22.76 -9.66 -2.46
CA ILE A 155 -21.92 -9.94 -1.28
C ILE A 155 -22.45 -9.19 -0.06
N GLN A 156 -22.74 -7.90 -0.20
CA GLN A 156 -23.33 -7.08 0.87
C GLN A 156 -24.62 -7.68 1.42
N MET A 157 -25.53 -8.13 0.53
CA MET A 157 -26.80 -8.75 0.95
C MET A 157 -26.57 -10.05 1.72
N ARG A 158 -25.67 -10.93 1.26
CA ARG A 158 -25.37 -12.19 1.95
C ARG A 158 -24.70 -11.94 3.30
N TRP A 159 -23.69 -11.08 3.34
CA TRP A 159 -22.97 -10.74 4.55
C TRP A 159 -23.79 -9.96 5.58
N HIS A 160 -24.84 -9.25 5.14
CA HIS A 160 -25.73 -8.51 6.04
C HIS A 160 -26.43 -9.42 7.06
N ILE A 161 -26.83 -10.62 6.63
CA ILE A 161 -27.53 -11.63 7.45
C ILE A 161 -26.60 -12.74 7.97
N HIS A 162 -25.29 -12.61 7.75
CA HIS A 162 -24.34 -13.63 8.15
C HIS A 162 -24.17 -13.62 9.69
N PRO A 163 -24.27 -14.77 10.39
CA PRO A 163 -24.27 -14.83 11.86
C PRO A 163 -23.05 -14.16 12.51
N MET A 164 -21.89 -14.19 11.82
CA MET A 164 -20.67 -13.51 12.27
C MET A 164 -20.84 -11.99 12.34
N ASN A 165 -21.46 -11.37 11.32
CA ASN A 165 -21.70 -9.94 11.33
C ASN A 165 -22.79 -9.54 12.33
N GLU A 166 -23.81 -10.39 12.52
CA GLU A 166 -24.82 -10.20 13.57
C GLU A 166 -24.18 -10.22 14.97
N ALA A 167 -23.29 -11.19 15.22
CA ALA A 167 -22.57 -11.31 16.50
C ALA A 167 -21.65 -10.10 16.76
N ARG A 168 -20.95 -9.60 15.73
CA ARG A 168 -20.13 -8.39 15.82
C ARG A 168 -20.98 -7.17 16.16
N GLU A 169 -22.09 -6.97 15.45
CA GLU A 169 -22.98 -5.84 15.71
C GLU A 169 -23.61 -5.90 17.10
N ALA A 170 -24.01 -7.08 17.57
CA ALA A 170 -24.53 -7.27 18.93
C ALA A 170 -23.52 -6.86 20.01
N GLN A 171 -22.23 -6.83 19.69
CA GLN A 171 -21.14 -6.37 20.56
C GLN A 171 -20.72 -4.92 20.31
N GLY A 172 -21.40 -4.20 19.41
CA GLY A 172 -21.04 -2.85 18.98
C GLY A 172 -19.78 -2.78 18.12
N LEU A 173 -19.31 -3.91 17.57
CA LEU A 173 -18.14 -3.98 16.70
C LEU A 173 -18.52 -3.71 15.24
N PRO A 174 -17.64 -3.06 14.45
CA PRO A 174 -17.87 -2.86 13.02
C PRO A 174 -18.01 -4.18 12.26
N ARG A 175 -19.01 -4.27 11.39
CA ARG A 175 -19.27 -5.41 10.50
C ARG A 175 -18.26 -5.47 9.34
N ILE A 176 -17.98 -6.65 8.81
CA ILE A 176 -17.33 -6.81 7.50
C ILE A 176 -18.46 -6.82 6.47
N ASN A 177 -18.71 -5.70 5.80
CA ASN A 177 -19.95 -5.52 5.06
C ASN A 177 -19.77 -5.36 3.56
N SER A 178 -18.56 -5.25 3.02
CA SER A 178 -18.35 -5.11 1.58
C SER A 178 -16.95 -5.56 1.16
N VAL A 179 -16.70 -5.60 -0.15
CA VAL A 179 -15.39 -5.85 -0.74
C VAL A 179 -14.95 -4.68 -1.62
N TRP A 180 -13.64 -4.49 -1.77
CA TRP A 180 -13.02 -3.48 -2.61
C TRP A 180 -12.10 -4.13 -3.66
N ILE A 181 -12.29 -3.80 -4.93
CA ILE A 181 -11.49 -4.28 -6.06
C ILE A 181 -10.43 -3.26 -6.45
N TYR A 182 -9.18 -3.70 -6.63
CA TYR A 182 -8.06 -2.84 -6.98
C TYR A 182 -6.88 -3.63 -7.57
N GLY A 183 -5.79 -2.94 -7.88
CA GLY A 183 -4.53 -3.61 -8.22
C GLY A 183 -4.55 -4.37 -9.56
N ILE A 184 -5.44 -4.01 -10.47
CA ILE A 184 -5.68 -4.74 -11.73
C ILE A 184 -4.52 -4.51 -12.70
N GLY A 185 -3.88 -5.61 -13.11
CA GLY A 185 -2.87 -5.57 -14.18
C GLY A 185 -2.14 -6.90 -14.36
N LYS A 186 -1.20 -6.92 -15.30
CA LYS A 186 -0.34 -8.06 -15.63
C LYS A 186 1.07 -7.86 -15.07
N ALA A 187 1.88 -8.91 -15.05
CA ALA A 187 3.28 -8.82 -14.62
C ALA A 187 4.09 -7.84 -15.47
N THR A 188 3.84 -7.78 -16.78
CA THR A 188 4.49 -6.84 -17.70
C THR A 188 4.11 -5.38 -17.49
N ASP A 189 3.04 -5.11 -16.73
CA ASP A 189 2.61 -3.75 -16.44
C ASP A 189 3.35 -3.17 -15.23
N ILE A 190 4.10 -4.01 -14.49
CA ILE A 190 4.84 -3.62 -13.29
C ILE A 190 6.16 -2.98 -13.70
N THR A 191 6.43 -1.79 -13.17
CA THR A 191 7.73 -1.13 -13.26
C THR A 191 8.22 -0.83 -11.86
N TYR A 192 9.15 -1.64 -11.35
CA TYR A 192 9.68 -1.46 -10.01
C TYR A 192 10.58 -0.23 -9.91
N SER A 193 10.52 0.49 -8.78
CA SER A 193 11.46 1.59 -8.51
C SER A 193 12.93 1.12 -8.58
N PRO A 194 13.88 2.03 -8.88
CA PRO A 194 15.31 1.70 -8.84
C PRO A 194 15.77 1.19 -7.47
N GLU A 195 15.28 1.77 -6.38
CA GLU A 195 15.65 1.39 -5.02
C GLU A 195 15.13 0.01 -4.65
N LEU A 196 13.90 -0.33 -5.05
CA LEU A 196 13.38 -1.67 -4.86
C LEU A 196 14.10 -2.69 -5.74
N THR A 197 14.47 -2.29 -6.96
CA THR A 197 15.15 -3.18 -7.91
C THR A 197 16.56 -3.54 -7.46
N ASN A 198 17.27 -2.58 -6.90
CA ASN A 198 18.66 -2.72 -6.46
C ASN A 198 18.77 -2.99 -4.95
N ALA A 199 17.65 -3.23 -4.27
CA ALA A 199 17.64 -3.43 -2.83
C ALA A 199 18.43 -4.68 -2.44
N SER A 200 19.40 -4.52 -1.55
CA SER A 200 20.09 -5.63 -0.90
C SER A 200 19.26 -6.22 0.25
N GLN A 201 18.35 -5.40 0.80
CA GLN A 201 17.45 -5.72 1.89
C GLN A 201 16.26 -4.76 1.86
N ILE A 202 15.10 -5.23 2.28
CA ILE A 202 13.90 -4.43 2.52
C ILE A 202 13.63 -4.41 4.03
N ILE A 203 13.28 -3.25 4.56
CA ILE A 203 12.79 -3.07 5.92
C ILE A 203 11.38 -2.50 5.82
N SER A 204 10.38 -3.28 6.19
CA SER A 204 8.99 -2.84 6.09
C SER A 204 8.04 -3.59 7.01
N ASP A 205 7.01 -2.88 7.48
CA ASP A 205 5.83 -3.41 8.17
C ASP A 205 4.61 -3.55 7.25
N HIS A 206 4.73 -3.14 5.97
CA HIS A 206 3.62 -3.19 5.03
C HIS A 206 3.44 -4.61 4.44
N PRO A 207 2.21 -5.18 4.48
CA PRO A 207 1.94 -6.55 4.03
C PRO A 207 2.41 -6.87 2.60
N TRP A 208 2.30 -5.90 1.69
CA TRP A 208 2.71 -6.07 0.29
C TRP A 208 4.18 -6.40 0.13
N MET A 209 5.02 -5.85 1.03
CA MET A 209 6.47 -6.00 0.96
C MET A 209 6.90 -7.43 1.25
N THR A 210 6.11 -8.21 1.99
CA THR A 210 6.36 -9.64 2.22
C THR A 210 6.41 -10.40 0.90
N SER A 211 5.36 -10.26 0.08
CA SER A 211 5.27 -10.96 -1.20
C SER A 211 6.26 -10.44 -2.24
N ILE A 212 6.44 -9.11 -2.30
CA ILE A 212 7.39 -8.49 -3.23
C ILE A 212 8.83 -8.91 -2.91
N ALA A 213 9.22 -8.88 -1.63
CA ALA A 213 10.55 -9.30 -1.19
C ALA A 213 10.79 -10.79 -1.51
N ALA A 214 9.83 -11.66 -1.20
CA ALA A 214 9.92 -13.09 -1.47
C ALA A 214 10.08 -13.39 -2.98
N GLN A 215 9.28 -12.76 -3.84
CA GLN A 215 9.38 -12.95 -5.28
C GLN A 215 10.70 -12.47 -5.88
N ARG A 216 11.27 -11.43 -5.29
CA ARG A 216 12.54 -10.84 -5.74
C ARG A 216 13.77 -11.48 -5.09
N GLY A 217 13.58 -12.39 -4.13
CA GLY A 217 14.67 -12.99 -3.36
C GLY A 217 15.42 -11.97 -2.50
N ILE A 218 14.74 -10.91 -2.05
CA ILE A 218 15.34 -9.85 -1.22
C ILE A 218 14.98 -10.15 0.25
N PRO A 219 15.95 -10.12 1.18
CA PRO A 219 15.66 -10.28 2.61
C PRO A 219 14.71 -9.18 3.11
N LEU A 220 13.68 -9.56 3.88
CA LEU A 220 12.75 -8.63 4.54
C LEU A 220 12.97 -8.65 6.05
N LEU A 221 13.09 -7.47 6.66
CA LEU A 221 13.12 -7.27 8.11
C LEU A 221 11.96 -6.39 8.57
N ASN A 222 11.51 -6.60 9.81
CA ASN A 222 10.54 -5.74 10.49
C ASN A 222 11.25 -4.63 11.31
N SER A 223 10.46 -3.71 11.87
CA SER A 223 10.97 -2.56 12.62
C SER A 223 11.46 -2.89 14.05
N GLU A 224 11.07 -4.03 14.61
CA GLU A 224 11.25 -4.33 16.04
C GLU A 224 12.71 -4.57 16.47
N SER A 225 13.61 -4.86 15.52
CA SER A 225 15.02 -5.18 15.79
C SER A 225 16.03 -4.35 14.99
N LEU A 226 15.64 -3.14 14.58
CA LEU A 226 16.50 -2.30 13.72
C LEU A 226 17.71 -1.73 14.47
N GLN A 227 18.88 -2.04 13.91
CA GLN A 227 20.18 -1.47 14.26
C GLN A 227 20.71 -0.70 13.04
N TRP A 228 20.48 0.60 13.00
CA TRP A 228 20.76 1.45 11.83
C TRP A 228 22.23 1.42 11.41
N GLU A 229 23.13 1.27 12.38
CA GLU A 229 24.57 1.22 12.23
C GLU A 229 25.05 -0.07 11.55
N GLN A 230 24.19 -1.08 11.38
CA GLN A 230 24.52 -2.37 10.77
C GLN A 230 23.83 -2.61 9.43
N GLN A 231 23.01 -1.66 8.96
CA GLN A 231 22.28 -1.86 7.72
C GLN A 231 23.22 -1.93 6.51
N PRO A 232 22.98 -2.85 5.56
CA PRO A 232 23.78 -2.95 4.35
C PRO A 232 23.54 -1.74 3.44
N SER A 233 24.48 -1.49 2.53
CA SER A 233 24.24 -0.52 1.46
C SER A 233 23.11 -1.03 0.55
N ASN A 234 22.34 -0.09 0.00
CA ASN A 234 21.14 -0.32 -0.79
C ASN A 234 19.99 -0.97 -0.01
N ALA A 235 19.88 -0.74 1.31
CA ALA A 235 18.65 -1.09 2.01
C ALA A 235 17.52 -0.12 1.61
N LEU A 236 16.34 -0.66 1.29
CA LEU A 236 15.11 0.11 1.09
C LEU A 236 14.25 0.00 2.35
N VAL A 237 13.86 1.12 2.91
CA VAL A 237 13.05 1.21 4.13
C VAL A 237 11.72 1.88 3.81
N TRP A 238 10.62 1.25 4.21
CA TRP A 238 9.28 1.84 4.18
C TRP A 238 8.51 1.37 5.41
N LEU A 239 8.31 2.28 6.38
CA LEU A 239 7.72 1.99 7.69
C LEU A 239 6.57 2.95 8.01
N GLU A 240 5.46 2.44 8.52
CA GLU A 240 4.36 3.27 9.05
C GLU A 240 4.85 4.16 10.21
N GLY A 241 5.68 3.58 11.06
CA GLY A 241 6.24 4.21 12.26
C GLY A 241 7.50 5.05 12.05
N MET A 242 7.88 5.42 10.82
CA MET A 242 9.21 5.99 10.52
C MET A 242 9.55 7.24 11.35
N HIS A 243 8.55 8.05 11.73
CA HIS A 243 8.73 9.20 12.61
C HIS A 243 9.34 8.85 13.98
N LYS A 244 9.07 7.66 14.50
CA LYS A 244 9.60 7.17 15.78
C LYS A 244 11.05 6.75 15.67
N GLU A 245 11.44 6.20 14.53
CA GLU A 245 12.81 5.75 14.25
C GLU A 245 13.72 6.88 13.74
N TRP A 246 13.14 7.98 13.25
CA TRP A 246 13.88 9.09 12.66
C TRP A 246 15.02 9.64 13.54
N PRO A 247 14.83 9.88 14.86
CA PRO A 247 15.92 10.37 15.71
C PRO A 247 17.09 9.38 15.81
N ARG A 248 16.78 8.09 15.96
CA ARG A 248 17.80 7.01 16.03
C ARG A 248 18.55 6.89 14.70
N LEU A 249 17.84 7.01 13.58
CA LEU A 249 18.44 6.98 12.25
C LEU A 249 19.37 8.18 12.02
N MET A 250 18.96 9.40 12.40
CA MET A 250 19.81 10.59 12.30
C MET A 250 21.06 10.47 13.19
N GLN A 251 20.93 9.90 14.38
CA GLN A 251 22.07 9.62 15.26
C GLN A 251 23.04 8.62 14.60
N ALA A 252 22.53 7.50 14.09
CA ALA A 252 23.34 6.51 13.39
C ALA A 252 24.07 7.10 12.17
N MET A 253 23.43 8.00 11.43
CA MET A 253 24.06 8.74 10.32
C MET A 253 25.23 9.60 10.79
N LEU A 254 25.10 10.28 11.94
CA LEU A 254 26.17 11.14 12.47
C LEU A 254 27.34 10.34 13.05
N GLU A 255 27.06 9.17 13.62
CA GLU A 255 28.04 8.31 14.32
C GLU A 255 28.72 7.28 13.40
N SER A 256 28.14 7.01 12.22
CA SER A 256 28.61 5.99 11.29
C SER A 256 28.80 6.52 9.86
N ASP A 257 29.54 5.79 9.01
CA ASP A 257 29.68 6.05 7.57
C ASP A 257 28.41 5.61 6.80
N LEU A 258 27.32 6.36 7.01
CA LEU A 258 25.98 6.13 6.49
C LEU A 258 25.44 7.39 5.78
N GLU A 259 24.97 7.24 4.55
CA GLU A 259 24.20 8.25 3.82
C GLU A 259 22.74 7.80 3.69
N ILE A 260 21.83 8.75 3.81
CA ILE A 260 20.40 8.48 3.80
C ILE A 260 19.76 9.22 2.64
N THR A 261 19.14 8.50 1.72
CA THR A 261 18.31 9.09 0.67
C THR A 261 16.85 9.02 1.07
N VAL A 262 16.24 10.17 1.34
CA VAL A 262 14.81 10.29 1.60
C VAL A 262 14.08 10.47 0.28
N ILE A 263 13.04 9.67 0.05
CA ILE A 263 12.16 9.72 -1.11
C ILE A 263 10.77 10.10 -0.62
N ASP A 264 10.29 11.26 -1.02
CA ASP A 264 8.97 11.79 -0.66
C ASP A 264 8.25 12.42 -1.86
N PHE A 265 7.02 12.90 -1.63
CA PHE A 265 6.08 13.25 -2.70
C PHE A 265 5.31 14.56 -2.46
N PRO A 266 5.98 15.72 -2.25
CA PRO A 266 5.32 17.03 -2.23
C PRO A 266 4.88 17.44 -3.65
N GLY A 267 3.84 16.79 -4.17
CA GLY A 267 3.32 16.96 -5.52
C GLY A 267 4.01 16.15 -6.61
N SER A 268 5.33 16.02 -6.54
CA SER A 268 6.09 15.10 -7.39
C SER A 268 7.17 14.39 -6.59
N ILE A 269 7.78 13.37 -7.20
CA ILE A 269 8.86 12.61 -6.57
C ILE A 269 10.01 13.56 -6.26
N ARG A 270 10.41 13.61 -4.99
CA ARG A 270 11.57 14.35 -4.51
C ARG A 270 12.51 13.40 -3.79
N LYS A 271 13.80 13.51 -4.10
CA LYS A 271 14.88 12.75 -3.45
C LYS A 271 15.85 13.71 -2.77
N ARG A 272 16.12 13.48 -1.48
CA ARG A 272 17.07 14.28 -0.69
C ARG A 272 18.09 13.36 -0.04
N THR A 273 19.38 13.59 -0.28
CA THR A 273 20.45 12.82 0.37
C THR A 273 20.98 13.60 1.57
N LEU A 274 20.95 12.97 2.74
CA LEU A 274 21.49 13.50 3.99
C LEU A 274 22.81 12.79 4.28
N ARG A 275 23.84 13.57 4.65
CA ARG A 275 25.18 13.06 4.95
C ARG A 275 25.69 13.70 6.23
N ALA A 276 26.44 12.95 7.04
CA ALA A 276 27.02 13.47 8.27
C ALA A 276 27.81 14.78 8.08
N LYS A 277 28.60 14.85 6.99
CA LYS A 277 29.44 16.02 6.66
C LYS A 277 28.64 17.32 6.44
N ASP A 278 27.36 17.23 6.11
CA ASP A 278 26.50 18.41 5.88
C ASP A 278 26.13 19.12 7.20
N TYR A 279 26.30 18.40 8.33
CA TYR A 279 25.92 18.80 9.68
C TYR A 279 27.13 18.97 10.62
N GLN A 280 28.33 18.62 10.17
CA GLN A 280 29.56 18.89 10.89
C GLN A 280 29.95 20.36 10.74
N SER A 281 30.07 21.08 11.86
CA SER A 281 30.58 22.45 11.85
C SER A 281 32.06 22.45 11.47
N SER A 282 32.48 23.31 10.54
CA SER A 282 33.91 23.57 10.37
C SER A 282 34.45 24.21 11.65
N ALA A 283 35.71 23.94 11.98
CA ALA A 283 36.39 24.42 13.19
C ALA A 283 36.35 25.95 13.39
N TRP A 284 35.92 26.71 12.38
CA TRP A 284 35.85 28.18 12.37
C TRP A 284 34.44 28.76 12.58
N LYS A 285 33.39 27.92 12.66
CA LYS A 285 31.99 28.34 12.86
C LYS A 285 31.33 27.63 14.05
N PHE A 286 31.96 27.72 15.22
CA PHE A 286 31.52 27.02 16.44
C PHE A 286 30.16 27.50 17.01
N TRP A 287 29.65 28.63 16.54
CA TRP A 287 28.36 29.22 16.95
C TRP A 287 27.13 28.66 16.20
N HIS A 288 27.34 27.85 15.15
CA HIS A 288 26.27 27.22 14.39
C HIS A 288 26.58 25.73 14.19
N LYS A 289 26.08 24.88 15.08
CA LYS A 289 25.92 23.44 14.81
C LYS A 289 24.69 23.28 13.93
N LYS A 290 24.89 22.94 12.66
CA LYS A 290 23.77 22.51 11.80
C LYS A 290 23.34 21.14 12.32
N GLN A 291 22.13 21.04 12.86
CA GLN A 291 21.57 19.75 13.25
C GLN A 291 20.90 19.10 12.03
N PRO A 292 20.86 17.76 11.96
CA PRO A 292 19.99 17.07 11.01
C PRO A 292 18.53 17.53 11.20
N PRO A 293 17.73 17.54 10.13
CA PRO A 293 16.34 17.97 10.21
C PRO A 293 15.56 17.05 11.16
N THR A 294 14.71 17.65 11.99
CA THR A 294 13.66 16.95 12.70
C THR A 294 12.66 16.34 11.71
N TRP A 295 11.80 15.42 12.19
CA TRP A 295 10.78 14.82 11.34
C TRP A 295 9.81 15.86 10.75
N ASP A 296 9.44 16.88 11.53
CA ASP A 296 8.52 17.91 11.07
C ASP A 296 9.17 18.86 10.06
N GLU A 297 10.44 19.22 10.26
CA GLU A 297 11.24 19.97 9.28
C GLU A 297 11.47 19.16 7.99
N LEU A 298 11.55 17.83 8.08
CA LEU A 298 11.66 16.97 6.90
C LEU A 298 10.39 17.02 6.05
N LYS A 299 9.21 17.03 6.69
CA LYS A 299 7.92 17.03 6.00
C LYS A 299 7.49 18.41 5.49
N ALA A 300 8.08 19.49 6.01
CA ALA A 300 7.93 20.84 5.48
C ALA A 300 8.51 20.99 4.06
#